data_AF-A0A941ZDZ3-F1
#
_entry.id   AF-A0A941ZDZ3-F1
#
_cell.length_a   1.000
_cell.length_b   1.000
_cell.length_c   1.000
_cell.angle_alpha   90.00
_cell.angle_beta   90.00
_cell.angle_gamma   90.00
#
_symmetry.space_group_name_H-M   'P 1'
#
loop_
_entity.id
_entity.type
_entity.pdbx_description
1 polymer ?
#
loop_
_entity_poly.entity_id
_entity_poly.type
_entity_poly.pdbx_seq_one_letter_code
_entity_poly.pdbx_strand_id
1 'polypeptide(L)'
;MQPHSILHAYLACGSISIFANPSPSRSFDFSGGWLLVQEAGGVFTDVQGNPIDNIEVSLKKSTSLLVAGNARLHEKALKLLSGKE
;
A
#
# COMPACT_ATOMS: atom_id res chain seq x y z
N MET A 1 1.69 15.04 -9.79
CA MET A 1 2.24 13.84 -9.11
C MET A 1 1.91 13.98 -7.64
N GLN A 2 1.05 13.12 -7.08
CA GLN A 2 0.80 13.12 -5.63
C GLN A 2 2.05 12.57 -4.92
N PRO A 3 2.46 13.11 -3.75
CA PRO A 3 3.74 12.79 -3.11
C PRO A 3 3.84 11.37 -2.51
N HIS A 4 2.90 10.46 -2.84
CA HIS A 4 2.81 9.13 -2.21
C HIS A 4 3.87 8.17 -2.77
N SER A 5 4.29 8.37 -4.02
CA SER A 5 5.23 7.48 -4.71
C SER A 5 6.63 7.43 -4.08
N ILE A 6 7.12 8.54 -3.51
CA ILE A 6 8.43 8.55 -2.83
C ILE A 6 8.40 7.77 -1.52
N LEU A 7 7.29 7.79 -0.79
CA LEU A 7 7.15 7.05 0.47
C LEU A 7 7.19 5.53 0.24
N HIS A 8 6.64 5.05 -0.88
CA HIS A 8 6.75 3.66 -1.27
C HIS A 8 8.21 3.24 -1.56
N ALA A 9 9.02 4.13 -2.15
CA ALA A 9 10.45 3.87 -2.35
C ALA A 9 11.21 3.79 -1.01
N TYR A 10 10.93 4.70 -0.07
CA TYR A 10 11.51 4.61 1.28
C TYR A 10 11.10 3.32 2.01
N LEU A 11 9.86 2.83 1.80
CA LEU A 11 9.41 1.54 2.33
C LEU A 11 10.15 0.37 1.69
N ALA A 12 10.30 0.38 0.35
CA ALA A 12 11.05 -0.63 -0.38
C ALA A 12 12.54 -0.68 0.05
N CYS A 13 13.13 0.47 0.38
CA CYS A 13 14.49 0.56 0.94
C CYS A 13 14.58 0.17 2.43
N GLY A 14 13.47 -0.21 3.08
CA GLY A 14 13.42 -0.56 4.51
C GLY A 14 13.52 0.61 5.48
N SER A 15 13.42 1.85 5.00
CA SER A 15 13.42 3.06 5.85
C SER A 15 12.05 3.34 6.49
N ILE A 16 10.98 2.80 5.91
CA ILE A 16 9.61 2.85 6.45
C ILE A 16 9.11 1.42 6.62
N SER A 17 8.55 1.10 7.78
CA SER A 17 8.01 -0.23 8.07
C SER A 17 6.60 -0.43 7.49
N ILE A 18 5.75 0.59 7.65
CA ILE A 18 4.33 0.57 7.25
C ILE A 18 3.96 1.96 6.72
N PHE A 19 3.21 1.99 5.62
CA PHE A 19 2.55 3.17 5.08
C PHE A 19 1.04 2.89 4.97
N ALA A 20 0.23 3.74 5.58
CA ALA A 20 -1.23 3.66 5.53
C ALA A 20 -1.80 4.99 5.06
N ASN A 21 -2.61 4.96 4.02
CA ASN A 21 -3.30 6.12 3.48
C ASN A 21 -4.80 5.83 3.39
N PRO A 22 -5.62 6.33 4.32
CA PRO A 22 -7.07 6.16 4.27
C PRO A 22 -7.70 6.99 3.14
N SER A 23 -7.02 8.04 2.66
CA SER A 23 -7.51 8.86 1.56
C SER A 23 -7.37 8.11 0.23
N PRO A 24 -8.44 8.04 -0.58
CA PRO A 24 -8.42 7.30 -1.84
C PRO A 24 -7.33 7.82 -2.78
N SER A 25 -6.46 6.93 -3.25
CA SER A 25 -5.47 7.19 -4.30
C SER A 25 -5.88 6.48 -5.59
N ARG A 26 -5.63 7.11 -6.73
CA ARG A 26 -5.95 6.52 -8.04
C ARG A 26 -4.85 5.56 -8.45
N SER A 27 -5.19 4.51 -9.21
CA SER A 27 -4.26 3.46 -9.64
C SER A 27 -2.88 3.97 -10.09
N PHE A 28 -2.84 4.91 -11.02
CA PHE A 28 -1.61 5.52 -11.55
C PHE A 28 -0.80 6.35 -10.54
N ASP A 29 -1.41 6.84 -9.46
CA ASP A 29 -0.67 7.59 -8.42
C ASP A 29 0.24 6.66 -7.60
N PHE A 30 -0.03 5.35 -7.57
CA PHE A 30 0.72 4.38 -6.77
C PHE A 30 1.31 3.19 -7.55
N SER A 31 0.94 2.94 -8.81
CA SER A 31 1.43 1.77 -9.59
C SER A 31 2.96 1.63 -9.60
N GLY A 32 3.69 2.74 -9.72
CA GLY A 32 5.16 2.70 -9.68
C GLY A 32 5.70 2.28 -8.31
N GLY A 33 5.09 2.75 -7.23
CA GLY A 33 5.45 2.35 -5.87
C GLY A 33 5.04 0.91 -5.55
N TRP A 34 3.92 0.45 -6.11
CA TRP A 34 3.47 -0.93 -5.99
C TRP A 34 4.51 -1.92 -6.50
N LEU A 35 5.04 -1.69 -7.72
CA LEU A 35 6.07 -2.56 -8.29
C LEU A 35 7.34 -2.59 -7.42
N LEU A 36 7.82 -1.43 -6.97
CA LEU A 36 9.02 -1.35 -6.10
C LEU A 36 8.85 -2.15 -4.82
N VAL A 37 7.70 -2.02 -4.17
CA VAL A 37 7.44 -2.71 -2.90
C VAL A 37 7.30 -4.21 -3.10
N GLN A 38 6.63 -4.64 -4.18
CA GLN A 38 6.51 -6.06 -4.52
C GLN A 38 7.87 -6.71 -4.78
N GLU A 39 8.72 -6.07 -5.58
CA GLU A 39 10.09 -6.56 -5.87
C GLU A 39 10.98 -6.58 -4.62
N ALA A 40 10.72 -5.69 -3.65
CA ALA A 40 11.39 -5.70 -2.34
C ALA A 40 10.83 -6.74 -1.35
N GLY A 41 9.83 -7.54 -1.74
CA GLY A 41 9.18 -8.55 -0.88
C GLY A 41 8.16 -7.99 0.11
N GLY A 42 7.72 -6.74 -0.08
CA GLY A 42 6.69 -6.10 0.72
C GLY A 42 5.27 -6.49 0.30
N VAL A 43 4.29 -6.12 1.12
CA VAL A 43 2.87 -6.37 0.91
C VAL A 43 2.16 -5.06 0.62
N PHE A 44 1.27 -5.08 -0.37
CA PHE A 44 0.53 -3.91 -0.82
C PHE A 44 -0.92 -4.31 -1.04
N THR A 45 -1.83 -3.75 -0.25
CA THR A 45 -3.28 -4.01 -0.29
C THR A 45 -4.06 -2.72 -0.11
N ASP A 46 -5.39 -2.83 -0.14
CA ASP A 46 -6.23 -1.80 0.49
C ASP A 46 -6.21 -1.90 2.03
N VAL A 47 -6.83 -0.94 2.71
CA VAL A 47 -6.93 -0.93 4.19
C VAL A 47 -7.82 -2.03 4.77
N GLN A 48 -8.56 -2.76 3.93
CA GLN A 48 -9.35 -3.93 4.31
C GLN A 48 -8.57 -5.25 4.08
N GLY A 49 -7.37 -5.17 3.49
CA GLY A 49 -6.54 -6.33 3.18
C GLY A 49 -6.81 -6.95 1.82
N ASN A 50 -7.64 -6.33 0.98
CA ASN A 50 -7.89 -6.83 -0.37
C ASN A 50 -6.69 -6.54 -1.28
N PRO A 51 -6.27 -7.52 -2.10
CA PRO A 51 -5.18 -7.31 -3.05
C PRO A 51 -5.57 -6.26 -4.09
N ILE A 52 -4.55 -5.52 -4.55
CA ILE A 52 -4.71 -4.41 -5.50
C ILE A 52 -4.25 -4.76 -6.93
N ASP A 53 -3.86 -6.02 -7.16
CA ASP A 53 -3.41 -6.56 -8.44
C ASP A 53 -4.49 -6.54 -9.53
N ASN A 54 -5.77 -6.65 -9.14
CA ASN A 54 -6.93 -6.58 -10.04
C ASN A 54 -7.55 -5.18 -10.17
N ILE A 55 -6.87 -4.11 -9.73
CA ILE A 55 -7.39 -2.76 -9.91
C ILE A 55 -7.24 -2.35 -11.37
N GLU A 56 -8.39 -2.23 -12.04
CA GLU A 56 -8.50 -1.64 -13.37
C GLU A 56 -7.83 -0.25 -13.41
N VAL A 57 -6.94 -0.05 -14.38
CA VAL A 57 -6.27 1.24 -14.61
C VAL A 57 -7.33 2.28 -14.99
N SER A 58 -7.75 3.08 -14.01
CA SER A 58 -8.86 4.00 -14.16
C SER A 58 -8.62 5.31 -13.43
N LEU A 59 -9.00 6.41 -14.08
CA LEU A 59 -9.00 7.77 -13.52
C LEU A 59 -10.06 7.99 -12.45
N LYS A 60 -11.09 7.13 -12.42
CA LYS A 60 -12.23 7.26 -11.51
C LYS A 60 -12.12 6.35 -10.30
N LYS A 61 -11.45 5.19 -10.44
CA LYS A 61 -11.36 4.19 -9.38
C LYS A 61 -10.23 4.56 -8.42
N SER A 62 -10.57 4.70 -7.15
CA SER A 62 -9.65 5.11 -6.11
C SER A 62 -9.74 4.15 -4.92
N THR A 63 -8.58 3.89 -4.33
CA THR A 63 -8.39 2.87 -3.30
C THR A 63 -7.55 3.46 -2.18
N SER A 64 -7.96 3.22 -0.94
CA SER A 64 -7.13 3.48 0.23
C SER A 64 -6.01 2.45 0.28
N LEU A 65 -4.83 2.82 0.75
CA LEU A 65 -3.64 1.98 0.61
C LEU A 65 -3.13 1.55 1.99
N LEU A 66 -2.78 0.27 2.11
CA LEU A 66 -1.98 -0.26 3.21
C LEU A 66 -0.79 -1.01 2.63
N VAL A 67 0.40 -0.53 2.98
CA VAL A 67 1.67 -1.04 2.47
C VAL A 67 2.57 -1.37 3.64
N ALA A 68 3.21 -2.53 3.61
CA ALA A 68 4.10 -2.97 4.67
C ALA A 68 5.33 -3.66 4.10
N GLY A 69 6.48 -3.53 4.77
CA GLY A 69 7.72 -4.16 4.32
C GLY A 69 7.73 -5.70 4.41
N ASN A 70 6.77 -6.32 5.11
CA ASN A 70 6.59 -7.77 5.13
C ASN A 70 5.16 -8.16 5.60
N ALA A 71 4.81 -9.43 5.40
CA ALA A 71 3.49 -9.98 5.74
C ALA A 71 3.13 -9.89 7.23
N ARG A 72 4.10 -10.08 8.14
CA ARG A 72 3.83 -10.04 9.59
C ARG A 72 3.44 -8.64 10.06
N LEU A 73 4.12 -7.61 9.55
CA LEU A 73 3.78 -6.21 9.82
C LEU A 73 2.44 -5.83 9.22
N HIS A 74 2.17 -6.30 8.00
CA HIS A 74 0.90 -6.09 7.32
C HIS A 74 -0.29 -6.65 8.11
N GLU A 75 -0.20 -7.91 8.54
CA GLU A 75 -1.25 -8.58 9.32
C GLU A 75 -1.49 -7.83 10.65
N LYS A 76 -0.42 -7.41 11.33
CA LYS A 76 -0.54 -6.62 12.56
C LYS A 76 -1.22 -5.28 12.32
N ALA A 77 -0.89 -4.59 11.23
CA ALA A 77 -1.52 -3.33 10.86
C ALA A 77 -3.01 -3.51 10.53
N LEU A 78 -3.37 -4.56 9.79
CA LEU A 78 -4.77 -4.89 9.49
C LEU A 78 -5.59 -5.16 10.75
N LYS A 79 -5.05 -5.92 11.71
CA LYS A 79 -5.71 -6.18 13.00
C LYS A 79 -6.04 -4.88 13.72
N LEU A 80 -5.05 -3.98 13.84
CA LEU A 80 -5.21 -2.66 14.45
C LEU A 80 -6.24 -1.79 13.72
N LEU A 81 -6.23 -1.77 12.39
CA LEU A 81 -7.19 -1.00 11.58
C LEU A 81 -8.61 -1.57 11.65
N SER A 82 -8.74 -2.89 11.83
CA SER A 82 -10.04 -3.57 11.94
C SER A 82 -10.64 -3.55 13.37
N GLY A 83 -9.91 -3.00 14.35
CA GLY A 83 -10.33 -2.98 15.76
C GLY A 83 -10.40 -4.37 16.40
N LYS A 84 -9.72 -5.37 15.83
CA LYS A 84 -9.60 -6.71 16.40
C LYS A 84 -8.24 -6.82 17.09
N GLU A 85 -8.22 -6.74 18.42
CA GLU A 85 -7.03 -6.97 19.25
C GLU A 85 -6.65 -8.46 19.33
#